data_AF-A0A943HTI6-F1
#
_entry.id   AF-A0A943HTI6-F1
#
_cell.length_a   1.000
_cell.length_b   1.000
_cell.length_c   1.000
_cell.angle_alpha   90.00
_cell.angle_beta   90.00
_cell.angle_gamma   90.00
#
_symmetry.space_group_name_H-M   'P 1'
#
loop_
_entity.id
_entity.type
_entity.pdbx_description
1 polymer ?
#
loop_
_entity_poly.entity_id
_entity_poly.type
_entity_poly.pdbx_seq_one_letter_code
_entity_poly.pdbx_strand_id
1 'polypeptide(L)'
;MNIKQLLLAGITSIALFSCSDKEEFSGSQDEIKSLSVSISGIKSRASSPSDIITSDVKDVSSVLINLTDASGKIITSKTVTKDEVLNSDWNKLTDPTKGLKFINTPQSVSKVYIYGNPGNAVNNNVINTKLVNQQGSAVMYYGMDDDLKPIVNEPIEPTPTAGKTYTAEVTIAPIVARMQITKISFKNAGNFEFTRSIDGVNKKATVSWTGFTGNVKGLYMNNFYNTFNQPGTLQDLLLNSTFENHIQNGMWIFDTTPSVDAAAFASYILYNSADNAYGNLPLDLAGKCYAFNFFPGTAIPQLHLDLADLNITGLASTDLEVFNPELANNARFANLVKYYKEINTEMTAADFKPGTLYNMEIELVPMLDNDLGNVQYNVLVHVTIAPWNEETITPGFDLEQ
;
A
#
# COMPACT_ATOMS: atom_id res chain seq x y z
N MET A 1 -18.91 -21.36 -81.11
CA MET A 1 -19.36 -22.40 -80.16
C MET A 1 -19.36 -21.80 -78.75
N ASN A 2 -19.99 -22.46 -77.78
CA ASN A 2 -20.33 -21.91 -76.45
C ASN A 2 -19.13 -21.65 -75.51
N ILE A 3 -19.25 -20.59 -74.67
CA ILE A 3 -19.02 -20.57 -73.20
C ILE A 3 -17.58 -20.87 -72.68
N LYS A 4 -16.96 -20.14 -71.73
CA LYS A 4 -17.24 -18.86 -71.02
C LYS A 4 -15.93 -18.37 -70.34
N GLN A 5 -15.78 -17.04 -70.18
CA GLN A 5 -15.33 -16.27 -68.97
C GLN A 5 -14.19 -16.83 -68.06
N LEU A 6 -13.20 -16.04 -67.57
CA LEU A 6 -12.96 -14.58 -67.61
C LEU A 6 -11.49 -14.22 -67.25
N LEU A 7 -11.05 -13.00 -67.63
CA LEU A 7 -10.02 -12.10 -67.02
C LEU A 7 -8.91 -12.71 -66.10
N LEU A 8 -7.59 -12.57 -66.33
CA LEU A 8 -6.77 -11.47 -66.90
C LEU A 8 -6.87 -10.17 -66.05
N ALA A 9 -5.95 -9.83 -65.13
CA ALA A 9 -4.50 -9.60 -65.18
C ALA A 9 -4.09 -8.25 -65.83
N GLY A 10 -3.14 -7.53 -65.19
CA GLY A 10 -2.62 -6.24 -65.66
C GLY A 10 -1.69 -5.55 -64.65
N ILE A 11 -0.38 -5.75 -64.81
CA ILE A 11 0.70 -5.02 -64.11
C ILE A 11 1.56 -4.31 -65.18
N THR A 12 2.32 -3.27 -64.80
CA THR A 12 3.25 -2.47 -65.65
C THR A 12 2.54 -1.47 -66.60
N SER A 13 3.15 -0.37 -67.05
CA SER A 13 4.58 0.03 -67.08
C SER A 13 4.84 1.51 -66.72
N ILE A 14 6.12 1.86 -66.54
CA ILE A 14 6.65 3.21 -66.22
C ILE A 14 6.93 4.01 -67.51
N ALA A 15 6.64 5.32 -67.52
CA ALA A 15 7.35 6.34 -68.31
C ALA A 15 7.09 7.76 -67.75
N LEU A 16 8.06 8.68 -67.88
CA LEU A 16 8.00 10.08 -67.43
C LEU A 16 8.03 11.04 -68.64
N PHE A 17 7.27 12.15 -68.59
CA PHE A 17 7.52 13.42 -69.29
C PHE A 17 6.76 14.57 -68.60
N SER A 18 7.20 15.82 -68.77
CA SER A 18 6.66 17.04 -68.12
C SER A 18 7.07 18.30 -68.91
N CYS A 19 6.56 19.51 -68.70
CA CYS A 19 5.54 20.03 -67.76
C CYS A 19 4.25 20.40 -68.55
N SER A 20 3.39 21.42 -68.30
CA SER A 20 3.21 22.55 -67.35
C SER A 20 1.73 23.01 -67.47
N ASP A 21 1.11 23.91 -66.69
CA ASP A 21 1.51 24.89 -65.66
C ASP A 21 0.33 25.02 -64.66
N LYS A 22 0.60 25.37 -63.37
CA LYS A 22 -0.39 25.84 -62.35
C LYS A 22 -1.54 24.87 -61.94
N GLU A 23 -2.22 25.02 -60.79
CA GLU A 23 -2.11 25.93 -59.63
C GLU A 23 -1.82 25.18 -58.30
N GLU A 24 -1.85 25.92 -57.19
CA GLU A 24 -1.38 25.60 -55.84
C GLU A 24 -2.05 24.40 -55.12
N PHE A 25 -1.25 23.60 -54.41
CA PHE A 25 -1.40 23.49 -52.95
C PHE A 25 -0.07 23.14 -52.25
N SER A 26 -0.03 23.31 -50.94
CA SER A 26 1.22 23.42 -50.15
C SER A 26 1.96 22.11 -49.87
N GLY A 27 3.29 22.15 -50.05
CA GLY A 27 4.29 21.26 -49.43
C GLY A 27 5.63 22.01 -49.29
N SER A 28 6.60 21.57 -48.50
CA SER A 28 6.67 20.36 -47.66
C SER A 28 7.67 20.57 -46.51
N GLN A 29 7.69 19.63 -45.56
CA GLN A 29 8.92 19.13 -44.95
C GLN A 29 8.76 17.64 -44.62
N ASP A 30 9.87 16.93 -44.52
CA ASP A 30 9.91 15.47 -44.54
C ASP A 30 9.69 14.78 -43.17
N GLU A 31 9.46 13.47 -43.29
CA GLU A 31 9.95 12.41 -42.40
C GLU A 31 9.11 11.86 -41.23
N ILE A 32 9.40 10.57 -40.97
CA ILE A 32 9.02 9.69 -39.85
C ILE A 32 7.51 9.35 -39.69
N LYS A 33 7.23 8.04 -39.78
CA LYS A 33 5.94 7.44 -39.41
C LYS A 33 5.83 7.31 -37.88
N SER A 34 4.87 7.96 -37.24
CA SER A 34 4.53 7.73 -35.84
C SER A 34 3.48 6.60 -35.71
N LEU A 35 3.94 5.38 -35.37
CA LEU A 35 3.06 4.30 -34.96
C LEU A 35 2.66 4.49 -33.49
N SER A 36 1.39 4.80 -33.22
CA SER A 36 0.88 4.82 -31.84
C SER A 36 0.57 3.38 -31.39
N VAL A 37 1.43 2.82 -30.55
CA VAL A 37 1.17 1.58 -29.80
C VAL A 37 0.90 1.94 -28.35
N SER A 38 -0.37 1.96 -27.95
CA SER A 38 -0.74 2.00 -26.54
C SER A 38 -0.73 0.59 -25.96
N ILE A 39 0.23 0.31 -25.06
CA ILE A 39 0.11 -0.86 -24.17
C ILE A 39 -0.81 -0.46 -23.00
N SER A 40 -2.11 -0.48 -23.26
CA SER A 40 -3.12 -0.51 -22.19
C SER A 40 -3.06 -1.88 -21.51
N GLY A 41 -2.55 -1.97 -20.28
CA GLY A 41 -2.71 -3.19 -19.47
C GLY A 41 -1.48 -3.71 -18.72
N ILE A 42 -0.28 -3.16 -18.90
CA ILE A 42 0.79 -3.40 -17.92
C ILE A 42 0.50 -2.52 -16.69
N LYS A 43 -0.37 -3.01 -15.81
CA LYS A 43 -0.29 -2.64 -14.39
C LYS A 43 1.14 -2.97 -13.94
N SER A 44 1.84 -2.04 -13.31
CA SER A 44 3.14 -2.30 -12.69
C SER A 44 2.95 -3.20 -11.46
N ARG A 45 2.86 -4.50 -11.71
CA ARG A 45 2.81 -5.55 -10.67
C ARG A 45 4.08 -5.45 -9.83
N ALA A 46 3.97 -5.63 -8.52
CA ALA A 46 5.13 -5.64 -7.63
C ALA A 46 5.88 -6.98 -7.79
N SER A 47 6.66 -7.12 -8.84
CA SER A 47 7.35 -8.37 -9.20
C SER A 47 8.70 -8.57 -8.51
N SER A 48 9.15 -7.59 -7.71
CA SER A 48 10.44 -7.62 -7.02
C SER A 48 10.37 -6.87 -5.68
N PRO A 49 11.25 -7.19 -4.70
CA PRO A 49 11.32 -6.49 -3.42
C PRO A 49 11.55 -4.97 -3.58
N SER A 50 10.79 -4.17 -2.82
CA SER A 50 10.97 -2.72 -2.72
C SER A 50 12.05 -2.35 -1.70
N ASP A 51 12.67 -1.19 -1.85
CA ASP A 51 13.60 -0.68 -0.85
C ASP A 51 12.92 -0.52 0.53
N ILE A 52 13.68 -0.78 1.60
CA ILE A 52 13.21 -0.60 2.98
C ILE A 52 13.03 0.90 3.23
N ILE A 53 11.82 1.30 3.61
CA ILE A 53 11.59 2.63 4.17
C ILE A 53 12.02 2.58 5.64
N THR A 54 12.85 3.54 6.05
CA THR A 54 13.23 3.78 7.45
C THR A 54 12.37 4.90 8.04
N SER A 55 12.27 4.94 9.37
CA SER A 55 11.48 5.94 10.10
C SER A 55 11.74 7.38 9.65
N ASP A 56 12.99 7.77 9.41
CA ASP A 56 13.40 9.14 9.05
C ASP A 56 12.93 9.62 7.65
N VAL A 57 12.41 8.75 6.79
CA VAL A 57 11.95 9.08 5.43
C VAL A 57 10.71 9.98 5.45
N LYS A 58 10.88 11.23 5.00
CA LYS A 58 9.81 12.25 4.92
C LYS A 58 9.55 12.65 3.47
N ASP A 59 8.90 11.76 2.73
CA ASP A 59 8.64 11.90 1.30
C ASP A 59 7.39 12.75 1.01
N VAL A 60 7.46 14.03 1.38
CA VAL A 60 6.41 15.03 1.11
C VAL A 60 6.91 16.02 0.05
N SER A 61 6.26 15.99 -1.12
CA SER A 61 6.58 16.80 -2.30
C SER A 61 5.78 18.11 -2.38
N SER A 62 4.64 18.17 -1.70
CA SER A 62 3.72 19.31 -1.67
C SER A 62 2.76 19.20 -0.50
N VAL A 63 2.23 20.34 -0.04
CA VAL A 63 1.12 20.40 0.92
C VAL A 63 -0.01 21.30 0.41
N LEU A 64 -1.25 20.92 0.70
CA LEU A 64 -2.43 21.79 0.64
C LEU A 64 -2.82 22.15 2.07
N ILE A 65 -2.94 23.44 2.35
CA ILE A 65 -3.35 23.99 3.64
C ILE A 65 -4.72 24.66 3.47
N ASN A 66 -5.71 24.23 4.23
CA ASN A 66 -7.08 24.76 4.20
C ASN A 66 -7.46 25.34 5.57
N LEU A 67 -7.76 26.63 5.60
CA LEU A 67 -8.27 27.36 6.77
C LEU A 67 -9.80 27.34 6.70
N THR A 68 -10.47 26.91 7.78
CA THR A 68 -11.93 26.71 7.79
C THR A 68 -12.60 27.34 8.99
N ASP A 69 -13.90 27.61 8.85
CA ASP A 69 -14.74 27.85 10.02
C ASP A 69 -15.09 26.54 10.75
N ALA A 70 -15.79 26.66 11.89
CA ALA A 70 -16.13 25.53 12.75
C ALA A 70 -16.93 24.42 12.04
N SER A 71 -17.71 24.77 11.00
CA SER A 71 -18.49 23.83 10.18
C SER A 71 -17.65 23.05 9.16
N GLY A 72 -16.36 23.37 9.04
CA GLY A 72 -15.45 22.76 8.06
C GLY A 72 -15.48 23.43 6.69
N LYS A 73 -16.28 24.49 6.50
CA LYS A 73 -16.29 25.28 5.26
C LYS A 73 -14.95 25.99 5.06
N ILE A 74 -14.32 25.77 3.90
CA ILE A 74 -13.10 26.46 3.50
C ILE A 74 -13.34 27.98 3.42
N ILE A 75 -12.50 28.73 4.13
CA ILE A 75 -12.42 30.20 4.09
C ILE A 75 -11.24 30.64 3.22
N THR A 76 -10.13 29.89 3.24
CA THR A 76 -8.93 30.14 2.40
C THR A 76 -8.15 28.84 2.22
N SER A 77 -7.59 28.64 1.03
CA SER A 77 -6.69 27.53 0.70
C SER A 77 -5.36 28.03 0.18
N LYS A 78 -4.28 27.29 0.44
CA LYS A 78 -2.96 27.53 -0.17
C LYS A 78 -2.22 26.22 -0.40
N THR A 79 -1.77 26.00 -1.63
CA THR A 79 -0.85 24.91 -1.97
C THR A 79 0.59 25.43 -1.89
N VAL A 80 1.49 24.61 -1.35
CA VAL A 80 2.94 24.89 -1.30
C VAL A 80 3.67 23.63 -1.76
N THR A 81 4.39 23.73 -2.89
CA THR A 81 5.28 22.68 -3.40
C THR A 81 6.61 22.71 -2.64
N LYS A 82 7.30 21.57 -2.52
CA LYS A 82 8.64 21.48 -1.94
C LYS A 82 9.62 22.37 -2.71
N ASP A 83 10.26 23.28 -1.97
CA ASP A 83 11.23 24.24 -2.49
C ASP A 83 12.31 24.46 -1.42
N GLU A 84 13.57 24.16 -1.77
CA GLU A 84 14.73 24.20 -0.88
C GLU A 84 15.38 25.60 -0.81
N VAL A 85 14.85 26.58 -1.56
CA VAL A 85 15.27 27.99 -1.46
C VAL A 85 15.01 28.55 -0.05
N LEU A 86 16.00 29.22 0.52
CA LEU A 86 15.90 29.85 1.83
C LEU A 86 14.76 30.89 1.85
N ASN A 87 13.89 30.77 2.85
CA ASN A 87 12.65 31.57 2.99
C ASN A 87 11.61 31.36 1.88
N SER A 88 11.68 30.27 1.11
CA SER A 88 10.51 29.74 0.37
C SER A 88 9.34 29.49 1.33
N ASP A 89 8.11 29.41 0.82
CA ASP A 89 6.96 29.07 1.68
C ASP A 89 7.07 27.65 2.24
N TRP A 90 7.79 26.75 1.57
CA TRP A 90 8.12 25.42 2.09
C TRP A 90 9.11 25.50 3.26
N ASN A 91 10.17 26.30 3.14
CA ASN A 91 11.11 26.53 4.24
C ASN A 91 10.41 27.19 5.45
N LYS A 92 9.43 28.10 5.24
CA LYS A 92 8.62 28.68 6.31
C LYS A 92 7.69 27.67 7.03
N LEU A 93 7.40 26.51 6.42
CA LEU A 93 6.58 25.45 6.99
C LEU A 93 7.38 24.33 7.65
N THR A 94 8.66 24.18 7.31
CA THR A 94 9.51 23.04 7.71
C THR A 94 10.66 23.41 8.63
N ASP A 95 11.02 24.69 8.70
CA ASP A 95 11.95 25.24 9.68
C ASP A 95 11.21 25.53 11.01
N PRO A 96 11.53 24.86 12.13
CA PRO A 96 10.81 25.01 13.40
C PRO A 96 11.01 26.38 14.06
N THR A 97 11.85 27.25 13.50
CA THR A 97 12.01 28.65 13.95
C THR A 97 11.14 29.64 13.17
N LYS A 98 10.35 29.15 12.19
CA LYS A 98 9.55 29.96 11.26
C LYS A 98 8.08 29.54 11.28
N GLY A 99 7.27 30.25 10.50
CA GLY A 99 5.87 29.92 10.26
C GLY A 99 5.33 30.60 9.00
N LEU A 100 4.41 29.93 8.30
CA LEU A 100 3.75 30.49 7.12
C LEU A 100 2.54 31.35 7.53
N LYS A 101 2.74 32.67 7.62
CA LYS A 101 1.65 33.61 7.94
C LYS A 101 0.62 33.68 6.80
N PHE A 102 -0.66 33.57 7.16
CA PHE A 102 -1.79 33.99 6.34
C PHE A 102 -2.23 35.39 6.80
N ILE A 103 -2.57 36.27 5.85
CA ILE A 103 -2.86 37.69 6.12
C ILE A 103 -4.32 37.98 5.75
N ASN A 104 -4.99 38.84 6.52
CA ASN A 104 -6.41 39.21 6.37
C ASN A 104 -7.41 38.03 6.58
N THR A 105 -7.01 37.02 7.35
CA THR A 105 -7.87 35.88 7.73
C THR A 105 -9.05 36.33 8.62
N PRO A 106 -10.31 35.98 8.29
CA PRO A 106 -11.46 36.30 9.13
C PRO A 106 -11.46 35.59 10.49
N GLN A 107 -12.01 36.24 11.53
CA GLN A 107 -12.19 35.66 12.87
C GLN A 107 -13.09 34.41 12.91
N SER A 108 -13.80 34.08 11.82
CA SER A 108 -14.56 32.84 11.71
C SER A 108 -13.68 31.60 11.54
N VAL A 109 -12.39 31.75 11.19
CA VAL A 109 -11.48 30.62 11.06
C VAL A 109 -11.16 30.04 12.44
N SER A 110 -11.43 28.75 12.61
CA SER A 110 -11.25 28.03 13.86
C SER A 110 -10.64 26.64 13.69
N LYS A 111 -10.34 26.21 12.44
CA LYS A 111 -9.63 24.97 12.15
C LYS A 111 -8.65 25.16 10.99
N VAL A 112 -7.56 24.40 11.00
CA VAL A 112 -6.61 24.29 9.89
C VAL A 112 -6.40 22.81 9.57
N TYR A 113 -6.62 22.45 8.31
CA TYR A 113 -6.32 21.13 7.76
C TYR A 113 -5.08 21.21 6.87
N ILE A 114 -4.16 20.25 7.01
CA ILE A 114 -2.98 20.13 6.15
C ILE A 114 -2.95 18.73 5.52
N TYR A 115 -2.80 18.70 4.19
CA TYR A 115 -2.75 17.49 3.38
C TYR A 115 -1.43 17.46 2.62
N GLY A 116 -0.52 16.54 2.97
CA GLY A 116 0.71 16.31 2.22
C GLY A 116 0.49 15.35 1.06
N ASN A 117 1.15 15.57 -0.08
CA ASN A 117 0.94 14.87 -1.34
C ASN A 117 -0.56 14.68 -1.70
N PRO A 118 -1.39 15.75 -1.68
CA PRO A 118 -2.85 15.61 -1.78
C PRO A 118 -3.31 15.13 -3.16
N GLY A 119 -2.53 15.36 -4.22
CA GLY A 119 -2.90 15.02 -5.60
C GLY A 119 -4.30 15.52 -5.96
N ASN A 120 -5.14 14.60 -6.46
CA ASN A 120 -6.57 14.83 -6.71
C ASN A 120 -7.47 14.26 -5.59
N ALA A 121 -6.91 13.82 -4.45
CA ALA A 121 -7.64 13.11 -3.39
C ALA A 121 -8.43 14.03 -2.44
N VAL A 122 -8.17 15.34 -2.45
CA VAL A 122 -8.83 16.30 -1.54
C VAL A 122 -9.84 17.17 -2.29
N ASN A 123 -11.10 17.17 -1.84
CA ASN A 123 -12.14 18.07 -2.32
C ASN A 123 -12.97 18.59 -1.13
N ASN A 124 -13.08 19.91 -0.95
CA ASN A 124 -13.84 20.53 0.14
C ASN A 124 -13.52 19.94 1.53
N ASN A 125 -12.24 19.76 1.84
CA ASN A 125 -11.68 19.09 3.03
C ASN A 125 -11.96 17.59 3.19
N VAL A 126 -12.76 16.98 2.29
CA VAL A 126 -12.95 15.54 2.23
C VAL A 126 -11.79 14.91 1.45
N ILE A 127 -11.07 14.02 2.10
CA ILE A 127 -10.18 13.05 1.44
C ILE A 127 -11.06 11.94 0.88
N ASN A 128 -10.87 11.59 -0.39
CA ASN A 128 -11.30 10.33 -0.99
C ASN A 128 -10.11 9.78 -1.81
N THR A 129 -9.59 8.62 -1.43
CA THR A 129 -8.50 7.97 -2.17
C THR A 129 -8.60 6.44 -2.07
N LYS A 130 -7.94 5.75 -3.01
CA LYS A 130 -7.87 4.29 -3.05
C LYS A 130 -6.45 3.80 -2.86
N LEU A 131 -6.29 2.60 -2.32
CA LEU A 131 -5.00 2.08 -1.87
C LEU A 131 -3.95 1.96 -3.00
N VAL A 132 -4.41 1.71 -4.22
CA VAL A 132 -3.59 1.75 -5.45
C VAL A 132 -2.87 3.09 -5.68
N ASN A 133 -3.41 4.20 -5.17
CA ASN A 133 -2.81 5.54 -5.25
C ASN A 133 -1.87 5.83 -4.07
N GLN A 134 -1.66 4.89 -3.14
CA GLN A 134 -1.00 5.11 -1.85
C GLN A 134 0.14 4.08 -1.65
N GLN A 135 0.93 3.88 -2.70
CA GLN A 135 2.02 2.90 -2.76
C GLN A 135 3.39 3.56 -2.64
N GLY A 136 4.39 2.83 -2.12
CA GLY A 136 5.74 3.35 -1.88
C GLY A 136 5.81 4.33 -0.70
N SER A 137 6.73 5.30 -0.78
CA SER A 137 7.00 6.34 0.23
C SER A 137 6.19 7.63 0.04
N ALA A 138 5.96 8.03 -1.22
CA ALA A 138 5.29 9.27 -1.63
C ALA A 138 3.75 9.24 -1.45
N VAL A 139 3.30 8.64 -0.35
CA VAL A 139 1.88 8.51 0.01
C VAL A 139 1.28 9.84 0.47
N MET A 140 -0.03 9.88 0.64
CA MET A 140 -0.71 11.06 1.19
C MET A 140 -0.49 11.15 2.71
N TYR A 141 -0.28 12.37 3.20
CA TYR A 141 -0.15 12.69 4.61
C TYR A 141 -1.33 13.57 5.03
N TYR A 142 -1.78 13.45 6.28
CA TYR A 142 -2.88 14.24 6.82
C TYR A 142 -2.60 14.70 8.25
N GLY A 143 -3.11 15.89 8.57
CA GLY A 143 -3.21 16.43 9.92
C GLY A 143 -4.27 17.53 9.99
N MET A 144 -4.75 17.80 11.20
CA MET A 144 -5.58 18.97 11.48
C MET A 144 -5.26 19.55 12.86
N ASP A 145 -5.62 20.81 13.05
CA ASP A 145 -5.75 21.48 14.35
C ASP A 145 -7.12 22.18 14.37
N ASP A 146 -7.94 21.89 15.36
CA ASP A 146 -9.25 22.51 15.61
C ASP A 146 -9.36 23.21 16.98
N ASP A 147 -8.23 23.49 17.64
CA ASP A 147 -8.10 24.24 18.89
C ASP A 147 -7.03 25.35 18.77
N LEU A 148 -7.28 26.28 17.84
CA LEU A 148 -6.37 27.39 17.50
C LEU A 148 -6.12 28.33 18.68
N LYS A 149 -4.88 28.37 19.17
CA LYS A 149 -4.50 29.13 20.37
C LYS A 149 -4.06 30.57 20.04
N PRO A 150 -4.66 31.61 20.66
CA PRO A 150 -4.23 33.00 20.50
C PRO A 150 -2.91 33.25 21.25
N ILE A 151 -1.97 33.96 20.62
CA ILE A 151 -0.64 34.23 21.18
C ILE A 151 -0.48 35.68 21.64
N VAL A 152 -0.69 36.66 20.74
CA VAL A 152 -0.44 38.09 21.02
C VAL A 152 -1.47 38.97 20.29
N ASN A 153 -1.60 40.21 20.77
CA ASN A 153 -2.19 41.28 19.96
C ASN A 153 -1.16 41.74 18.91
N GLU A 154 -1.64 42.08 17.72
CA GLU A 154 -0.85 42.70 16.66
C GLU A 154 -0.44 44.16 17.03
N PRO A 155 0.69 44.71 16.53
CA PRO A 155 1.59 44.16 15.50
C PRO A 155 2.59 43.08 15.93
N ILE A 156 2.76 42.06 15.08
CA ILE A 156 3.96 41.21 15.00
C ILE A 156 4.56 41.33 13.58
N GLU A 157 5.85 41.64 13.50
CA GLU A 157 6.60 41.81 12.24
C GLU A 157 6.39 40.66 11.21
N PRO A 158 6.34 40.95 9.89
CA PRO A 158 6.35 42.28 9.27
C PRO A 158 4.94 42.83 8.99
N THR A 159 4.55 43.87 9.75
CA THR A 159 3.33 44.72 9.57
C THR A 159 1.93 44.08 9.52
N PRO A 160 1.09 44.43 10.50
CA PRO A 160 -0.37 44.54 10.33
C PRO A 160 -0.98 45.77 11.05
N THR A 161 -2.26 46.08 10.80
CA THR A 161 -2.91 47.33 11.24
C THR A 161 -3.70 47.22 12.57
N ALA A 162 -4.21 46.05 12.92
CA ALA A 162 -4.80 45.67 14.23
C ALA A 162 -5.22 44.18 14.20
N GLY A 163 -5.24 43.49 15.35
CA GLY A 163 -5.72 42.10 15.42
C GLY A 163 -5.19 41.30 16.60
N LYS A 164 -5.38 39.97 16.53
CA LYS A 164 -4.71 38.95 17.34
C LYS A 164 -4.11 37.90 16.43
N THR A 165 -2.89 37.47 16.73
CA THR A 165 -2.24 36.33 16.07
C THR A 165 -2.66 35.02 16.77
N TYR A 166 -2.95 34.00 15.98
CA TYR A 166 -3.20 32.62 16.43
C TYR A 166 -2.18 31.70 15.73
N THR A 167 -1.73 30.66 16.40
CA THR A 167 -0.98 29.56 15.76
C THR A 167 -1.91 28.36 15.54
N ALA A 168 -1.69 27.68 14.42
CA ALA A 168 -2.18 26.33 14.17
C ALA A 168 -0.99 25.37 14.27
N GLU A 169 -1.12 24.31 15.06
CA GLU A 169 -0.03 23.42 15.45
C GLU A 169 -0.27 21.99 14.94
N VAL A 170 -0.15 21.81 13.62
CA VAL A 170 -0.59 20.61 12.88
C VAL A 170 0.57 19.65 12.58
N THR A 171 0.56 18.44 13.15
CA THR A 171 1.42 17.33 12.69
C THR A 171 0.74 16.63 11.53
N ILE A 172 1.49 16.39 10.45
CA ILE A 172 1.05 15.51 9.36
C ILE A 172 1.78 14.17 9.41
N ALA A 173 1.01 13.09 9.30
CA ALA A 173 1.48 11.71 9.24
C ALA A 173 0.87 11.00 8.01
N PRO A 174 1.52 9.95 7.46
CA PRO A 174 0.95 9.12 6.40
C PRO A 174 -0.46 8.60 6.75
N ILE A 175 -1.40 8.62 5.79
CA ILE A 175 -2.74 8.06 6.00
C ILE A 175 -2.79 6.52 5.96
N VAL A 176 -1.70 5.89 5.53
CA VAL A 176 -1.49 4.45 5.51
C VAL A 176 -0.51 4.03 6.62
N ALA A 177 -0.60 2.77 7.04
CA ALA A 177 0.52 2.05 7.61
C ALA A 177 1.20 1.20 6.53
N ARG A 178 2.38 0.66 6.84
CA ARG A 178 3.15 -0.18 5.90
C ARG A 178 3.78 -1.36 6.61
N MET A 179 3.38 -2.58 6.26
CA MET A 179 4.13 -3.79 6.61
C MET A 179 5.37 -3.88 5.71
N GLN A 180 6.50 -4.31 6.27
CA GLN A 180 7.74 -4.58 5.54
C GLN A 180 8.31 -5.94 5.98
N ILE A 181 8.11 -6.97 5.15
CA ILE A 181 8.70 -8.28 5.33
C ILE A 181 10.15 -8.19 4.83
N THR A 182 11.11 -8.10 5.76
CA THR A 182 12.54 -7.92 5.47
C THR A 182 13.26 -9.24 5.16
N LYS A 183 12.65 -10.37 5.53
CA LYS A 183 13.16 -11.72 5.29
C LYS A 183 12.03 -12.75 5.33
N ILE A 184 12.12 -13.78 4.49
CA ILE A 184 11.30 -14.99 4.57
C ILE A 184 12.25 -16.19 4.60
N SER A 185 11.97 -17.17 5.47
CA SER A 185 12.84 -18.33 5.68
C SER A 185 12.05 -19.56 6.11
N PHE A 186 12.59 -20.74 5.83
CA PHE A 186 12.08 -22.02 6.33
C PHE A 186 12.96 -22.50 7.48
N LYS A 187 12.37 -22.82 8.63
CA LYS A 187 13.11 -23.33 9.79
C LYS A 187 13.53 -24.77 9.54
N ASN A 188 14.73 -24.99 8.99
CA ASN A 188 15.10 -26.32 8.50
C ASN A 188 14.99 -27.44 9.55
N ALA A 189 15.33 -27.19 10.81
CA ALA A 189 15.13 -28.17 11.88
C ALA A 189 14.66 -27.47 13.16
N GLY A 190 13.84 -28.16 13.96
CA GLY A 190 13.27 -27.57 15.16
C GLY A 190 12.33 -28.48 15.93
N ASN A 191 11.75 -27.91 16.98
CA ASN A 191 10.61 -28.46 17.70
C ASN A 191 9.78 -27.32 18.31
N PHE A 192 8.52 -27.61 18.63
CA PHE A 192 7.64 -26.75 19.43
C PHE A 192 6.63 -27.60 20.22
N GLU A 193 6.04 -27.00 21.26
CA GLU A 193 4.94 -27.60 22.02
C GLU A 193 3.61 -27.22 21.38
N PHE A 194 2.95 -28.15 20.69
CA PHE A 194 1.56 -27.95 20.25
C PHE A 194 0.61 -28.25 21.41
N THR A 195 -0.39 -27.39 21.60
CA THR A 195 -1.45 -27.56 22.61
C THR A 195 -2.79 -27.51 21.91
N ARG A 196 -3.68 -28.48 22.16
CA ARG A 196 -5.02 -28.52 21.55
C ARG A 196 -6.06 -28.96 22.56
N SER A 197 -7.23 -28.31 22.54
CA SER A 197 -8.40 -28.79 23.28
C SER A 197 -9.02 -30.00 22.57
N ILE A 198 -9.10 -31.13 23.25
CA ILE A 198 -9.71 -32.37 22.78
C ILE A 198 -10.68 -32.84 23.87
N ASP A 199 -11.96 -32.99 23.52
CA ASP A 199 -13.07 -33.25 24.45
C ASP A 199 -13.15 -32.27 25.64
N GLY A 200 -12.74 -31.02 25.42
CA GLY A 200 -12.68 -29.97 26.45
C GLY A 200 -11.46 -30.02 27.37
N VAL A 201 -10.48 -30.90 27.08
CA VAL A 201 -9.22 -31.03 27.82
C VAL A 201 -8.06 -30.57 26.94
N ASN A 202 -7.26 -29.62 27.42
CA ASN A 202 -6.03 -29.21 26.75
C ASN A 202 -4.98 -30.32 26.85
N LYS A 203 -4.80 -31.08 25.75
CA LYS A 203 -3.71 -32.04 25.56
C LYS A 203 -2.51 -31.34 24.90
N LYS A 204 -1.32 -31.94 25.02
CA LYS A 204 -0.05 -31.40 24.48
C LYS A 204 0.78 -32.43 23.76
N ALA A 205 1.53 -31.99 22.75
CA ALA A 205 2.56 -32.76 22.08
C ALA A 205 3.81 -31.93 21.81
N THR A 206 4.99 -32.52 22.00
CA THR A 206 6.20 -32.00 21.39
C THR A 206 6.20 -32.42 19.92
N VAL A 207 6.15 -31.45 19.01
CA VAL A 207 6.27 -31.65 17.56
C VAL A 207 7.71 -31.33 17.16
N SER A 208 8.35 -32.16 16.35
CA SER A 208 9.77 -32.00 15.96
C SER A 208 10.05 -32.42 14.53
N TRP A 209 11.04 -31.80 13.86
CA TRP A 209 11.45 -32.14 12.50
C TRP A 209 12.95 -31.89 12.26
N THR A 210 13.51 -32.57 11.25
CA THR A 210 14.96 -32.57 10.94
C THR A 210 15.32 -31.88 9.62
N GLY A 211 14.33 -31.63 8.76
CA GLY A 211 14.47 -30.90 7.50
C GLY A 211 13.15 -30.22 7.16
N PHE A 212 13.19 -28.97 6.70
CA PHE A 212 12.03 -28.27 6.16
C PHE A 212 12.48 -27.23 5.13
N THR A 213 12.01 -27.38 3.91
CA THR A 213 12.34 -26.54 2.75
C THR A 213 11.13 -26.36 1.86
N GLY A 214 11.09 -25.27 1.10
CA GLY A 214 10.07 -25.03 0.08
C GLY A 214 10.34 -23.77 -0.72
N ASN A 215 9.41 -23.43 -1.60
CA ASN A 215 9.42 -22.24 -2.44
C ASN A 215 8.21 -21.35 -2.10
N VAL A 216 8.36 -20.03 -2.20
CA VAL A 216 7.23 -19.08 -2.18
C VAL A 216 6.96 -18.64 -3.62
N LYS A 217 5.72 -18.78 -4.08
CA LYS A 217 5.24 -18.43 -5.43
C LYS A 217 4.61 -17.05 -5.49
N GLY A 218 4.05 -16.59 -4.38
CA GLY A 218 3.45 -15.27 -4.25
C GLY A 218 3.17 -14.88 -2.80
N LEU A 219 3.04 -13.58 -2.57
CA LEU A 219 2.59 -12.99 -1.31
C LEU A 219 1.36 -12.15 -1.61
N TYR A 220 0.28 -12.31 -0.85
CA TYR A 220 -1.01 -11.66 -1.10
C TYR A 220 -1.54 -11.05 0.20
N MET A 221 -1.79 -9.75 0.21
CA MET A 221 -2.45 -9.10 1.34
C MET A 221 -3.96 -9.26 1.23
N ASN A 222 -4.63 -9.49 2.36
CA ASN A 222 -6.05 -9.72 2.50
C ASN A 222 -6.60 -8.96 3.73
N ASN A 223 -7.92 -8.97 3.93
CA ASN A 223 -8.61 -8.30 5.04
C ASN A 223 -8.26 -6.81 5.21
N PHE A 224 -8.16 -6.08 4.11
CA PHE A 224 -7.71 -4.68 4.10
C PHE A 224 -8.71 -3.76 3.40
N TYR A 225 -8.80 -2.51 3.82
CA TYR A 225 -9.67 -1.52 3.16
C TYR A 225 -8.99 -0.95 1.91
N ASN A 226 -9.73 -0.90 0.79
CA ASN A 226 -9.24 -0.33 -0.47
C ASN A 226 -9.60 1.15 -0.64
N THR A 227 -10.61 1.68 0.06
CA THR A 227 -11.02 3.10 -0.02
C THR A 227 -10.94 3.79 1.33
N PHE A 228 -10.27 4.95 1.36
CA PHE A 228 -10.14 5.83 2.51
C PHE A 228 -10.96 7.10 2.32
N ASN A 229 -11.84 7.42 3.27
CA ASN A 229 -12.60 8.66 3.33
C ASN A 229 -12.35 9.38 4.67
N GLN A 230 -12.06 10.69 4.63
CA GLN A 230 -11.86 11.50 5.85
C GLN A 230 -12.36 12.95 5.63
N PRO A 231 -13.31 13.47 6.42
CA PRO A 231 -14.12 12.76 7.41
C PRO A 231 -15.00 11.69 6.75
N GLY A 232 -15.10 10.52 7.37
CA GLY A 232 -15.89 9.41 6.84
C GLY A 232 -15.51 8.08 7.49
N THR A 233 -15.78 6.98 6.81
CA THR A 233 -15.27 5.65 7.17
C THR A 233 -14.37 5.11 6.06
N LEU A 234 -13.51 4.16 6.43
CA LEU A 234 -12.94 3.25 5.44
C LEU A 234 -14.07 2.46 4.76
N GLN A 235 -13.85 2.13 3.50
CA GLN A 235 -14.81 1.46 2.61
C GLN A 235 -14.07 0.47 1.72
N ASP A 236 -14.84 -0.36 1.00
CA ASP A 236 -14.32 -1.43 0.15
C ASP A 236 -13.34 -2.35 0.92
N LEU A 237 -13.83 -3.00 1.98
CA LEU A 237 -13.06 -4.05 2.67
C LEU A 237 -12.87 -5.21 1.69
N LEU A 238 -11.61 -5.44 1.30
CA LEU A 238 -11.19 -6.53 0.46
C LEU A 238 -10.79 -7.70 1.37
N LEU A 239 -11.75 -8.60 1.56
CA LEU A 239 -11.62 -9.84 2.32
C LEU A 239 -12.09 -11.01 1.45
N ASN A 240 -11.18 -11.94 1.16
CA ASN A 240 -11.47 -13.26 0.60
C ASN A 240 -11.28 -14.34 1.68
N SER A 241 -11.87 -15.52 1.49
CA SER A 241 -11.35 -16.74 2.11
C SER A 241 -10.21 -17.29 1.24
N THR A 242 -9.16 -17.87 1.83
CA THR A 242 -7.93 -18.23 1.10
C THR A 242 -8.11 -19.42 0.16
N PHE A 243 -8.65 -19.18 -1.03
CA PHE A 243 -8.87 -20.20 -2.06
C PHE A 243 -8.17 -19.85 -3.38
N GLU A 244 -7.69 -20.90 -4.07
CA GLU A 244 -6.98 -20.83 -5.34
C GLU A 244 -7.72 -20.03 -6.44
N ASN A 245 -9.06 -20.06 -6.43
CA ASN A 245 -9.90 -19.33 -7.38
C ASN A 245 -9.66 -17.80 -7.39
N HIS A 246 -9.16 -17.24 -6.30
CA HIS A 246 -8.81 -15.82 -6.21
C HIS A 246 -7.42 -15.50 -6.78
N ILE A 247 -6.54 -16.52 -6.96
CA ILE A 247 -5.14 -16.41 -7.42
C ILE A 247 -5.01 -17.01 -8.83
N GLN A 248 -5.58 -16.34 -9.83
CA GLN A 248 -5.71 -16.87 -11.19
C GLN A 248 -5.11 -15.93 -12.25
N ASN A 249 -4.35 -16.47 -13.20
CA ASN A 249 -3.70 -15.72 -14.28
C ASN A 249 -2.84 -14.53 -13.80
N GLY A 250 -2.20 -14.69 -12.64
CA GLY A 250 -1.47 -13.64 -11.94
C GLY A 250 -2.34 -12.55 -11.32
N MET A 251 -3.66 -12.63 -11.36
CA MET A 251 -4.55 -11.68 -10.70
C MET A 251 -4.75 -12.05 -9.22
N TRP A 252 -5.17 -11.08 -8.42
CA TRP A 252 -5.59 -11.28 -7.02
C TRP A 252 -7.00 -10.71 -6.91
N ILE A 253 -7.99 -11.59 -7.09
CA ILE A 253 -9.38 -11.24 -7.36
C ILE A 253 -10.19 -11.25 -6.07
N PHE A 254 -10.79 -10.10 -5.75
CA PHE A 254 -11.78 -9.98 -4.68
C PHE A 254 -13.21 -10.01 -5.25
N ASP A 255 -14.08 -10.76 -4.58
CA ASP A 255 -15.47 -11.03 -4.99
C ASP A 255 -16.43 -9.88 -4.65
N THR A 256 -15.96 -8.64 -4.78
CA THR A 256 -16.79 -7.44 -4.73
C THR A 256 -17.69 -7.33 -5.96
N THR A 257 -18.64 -6.39 -5.96
CA THR A 257 -19.49 -6.08 -7.14
C THR A 257 -19.23 -4.65 -7.62
N PRO A 258 -18.53 -4.42 -8.75
CA PRO A 258 -17.79 -5.40 -9.56
C PRO A 258 -16.56 -5.96 -8.84
N SER A 259 -16.01 -7.06 -9.33
CA SER A 259 -14.81 -7.69 -8.75
C SER A 259 -13.56 -6.84 -8.96
N VAL A 260 -12.62 -6.93 -8.01
CA VAL A 260 -11.40 -6.10 -8.00
C VAL A 260 -10.16 -6.97 -8.13
N ASP A 261 -9.38 -6.76 -9.20
CA ASP A 261 -8.00 -7.27 -9.29
C ASP A 261 -7.03 -6.32 -8.57
N ALA A 262 -6.56 -6.75 -7.41
CA ALA A 262 -5.67 -6.02 -6.52
C ALA A 262 -4.17 -6.31 -6.72
N ALA A 263 -3.78 -7.14 -7.70
CA ALA A 263 -2.41 -7.64 -7.88
C ALA A 263 -1.34 -6.58 -8.28
N ALA A 264 -1.68 -5.30 -8.26
CA ALA A 264 -0.74 -4.18 -8.47
C ALA A 264 -0.43 -3.41 -7.18
N PHE A 265 -1.14 -3.69 -6.08
CA PHE A 265 -1.00 -2.98 -4.80
C PHE A 265 -1.20 -3.87 -3.56
N ALA A 266 -1.62 -5.13 -3.75
CA ALA A 266 -1.86 -6.10 -2.68
C ALA A 266 -1.28 -7.50 -2.97
N SER A 267 -0.36 -7.65 -3.94
CA SER A 267 0.43 -8.88 -4.05
C SER A 267 1.83 -8.67 -4.64
N TYR A 268 2.75 -9.59 -4.31
CA TYR A 268 4.03 -9.79 -4.99
C TYR A 268 4.03 -11.16 -5.67
N ILE A 269 4.35 -11.19 -6.97
CA ILE A 269 4.19 -12.37 -7.82
C ILE A 269 5.15 -12.34 -9.03
N LEU A 270 5.58 -13.52 -9.46
CA LEU A 270 6.35 -13.73 -10.70
C LEU A 270 5.54 -14.58 -11.69
N TYR A 271 4.45 -14.01 -12.20
CA TYR A 271 3.58 -14.70 -13.16
C TYR A 271 4.02 -14.51 -14.61
N ASN A 272 4.25 -15.62 -15.33
CA ASN A 272 4.51 -15.66 -16.76
C ASN A 272 3.22 -16.05 -17.52
N SER A 273 2.71 -15.12 -18.32
CA SER A 273 1.46 -15.29 -19.07
C SER A 273 1.57 -16.13 -20.35
N ALA A 274 2.78 -16.46 -20.83
CA ALA A 274 2.96 -17.36 -21.97
C ALA A 274 2.77 -18.83 -21.56
N ASP A 275 3.30 -19.18 -20.37
CA ASP A 275 3.33 -20.54 -19.85
C ASP A 275 2.29 -20.81 -18.73
N ASN A 276 1.48 -19.78 -18.37
CA ASN A 276 0.54 -19.78 -17.24
C ASN A 276 1.19 -20.24 -15.92
N ALA A 277 2.40 -19.75 -15.63
CA ALA A 277 3.26 -20.29 -14.59
C ALA A 277 3.68 -19.22 -13.56
N TYR A 278 3.79 -19.64 -12.29
CA TYR A 278 4.32 -18.81 -11.20
C TYR A 278 5.77 -19.23 -10.86
N GLY A 279 6.68 -18.27 -10.99
CA GLY A 279 8.08 -18.39 -10.57
C GLY A 279 8.25 -18.30 -9.05
N ASN A 280 9.47 -18.54 -8.58
CA ASN A 280 9.79 -18.47 -7.16
C ASN A 280 10.21 -17.04 -6.78
N LEU A 281 9.58 -16.47 -5.77
CA LEU A 281 10.02 -15.23 -5.13
C LEU A 281 11.38 -15.44 -4.43
N PRO A 282 12.34 -14.52 -4.56
CA PRO A 282 13.59 -14.57 -3.79
C PRO A 282 13.31 -14.49 -2.27
N LEU A 283 14.06 -15.28 -1.50
CA LEU A 283 13.98 -15.31 -0.03
C LEU A 283 15.11 -14.50 0.63
N ASP A 284 16.27 -14.44 -0.01
CA ASP A 284 17.28 -13.41 0.24
C ASP A 284 16.88 -12.13 -0.51
N LEU A 285 16.62 -11.07 0.24
CA LEU A 285 16.14 -9.80 -0.30
C LEU A 285 17.27 -8.76 -0.47
N ALA A 286 18.52 -9.10 -0.11
CA ALA A 286 19.70 -8.22 -0.26
C ALA A 286 19.50 -6.78 0.28
N GLY A 287 18.85 -6.64 1.44
CA GLY A 287 18.55 -5.34 2.07
C GLY A 287 17.27 -4.64 1.60
N LYS A 288 16.44 -5.32 0.81
CA LYS A 288 15.09 -4.89 0.41
C LYS A 288 14.01 -5.61 1.24
N CYS A 289 12.74 -5.30 0.99
CA CYS A 289 11.59 -5.91 1.65
C CYS A 289 10.44 -6.18 0.68
N TYR A 290 9.58 -7.16 1.02
CA TYR A 290 8.23 -7.24 0.48
C TYR A 290 7.31 -6.40 1.37
N ALA A 291 6.79 -5.31 0.83
CA ALA A 291 6.07 -4.34 1.62
C ALA A 291 4.67 -4.01 1.10
N PHE A 292 3.73 -3.88 2.03
CA PHE A 292 2.33 -3.61 1.74
C PHE A 292 1.89 -2.38 2.51
N ASN A 293 1.52 -1.33 1.78
CA ASN A 293 0.82 -0.18 2.35
C ASN A 293 -0.66 -0.55 2.52
N PHE A 294 -1.30 -0.16 3.62
CA PHE A 294 -2.72 -0.42 3.90
C PHE A 294 -3.33 0.72 4.74
N PHE A 295 -4.65 0.89 4.71
CA PHE A 295 -5.36 1.82 5.61
C PHE A 295 -5.73 1.11 6.93
N PRO A 296 -5.18 1.50 8.09
CA PRO A 296 -5.50 0.89 9.37
C PRO A 296 -6.92 1.23 9.83
N GLY A 297 -7.65 0.23 10.33
CA GLY A 297 -9.07 0.36 10.66
C GLY A 297 -9.53 -0.67 11.69
N THR A 298 -10.73 -1.23 11.51
CA THR A 298 -11.26 -2.29 12.39
C THR A 298 -10.91 -3.72 11.95
N ALA A 299 -10.17 -3.86 10.85
CA ALA A 299 -9.67 -5.14 10.34
C ALA A 299 -8.16 -5.26 10.60
N ILE A 300 -7.71 -6.45 10.98
CA ILE A 300 -6.29 -6.80 11.02
C ILE A 300 -5.90 -7.20 9.58
N PRO A 301 -4.90 -6.55 8.94
CA PRO A 301 -4.48 -6.93 7.60
C PRO A 301 -3.89 -8.35 7.64
N GLN A 302 -4.32 -9.22 6.75
CA GLN A 302 -3.85 -10.61 6.69
C GLN A 302 -2.85 -10.78 5.53
N LEU A 303 -1.98 -11.78 5.61
CA LEU A 303 -1.05 -12.15 4.53
C LEU A 303 -1.18 -13.63 4.20
N HIS A 304 -1.22 -13.94 2.90
CA HIS A 304 -1.16 -15.31 2.39
C HIS A 304 0.12 -15.52 1.61
N LEU A 305 0.82 -16.59 1.94
CA LEU A 305 2.00 -17.08 1.23
C LEU A 305 1.53 -18.24 0.35
N ASP A 306 1.63 -18.11 -0.98
CA ASP A 306 1.47 -19.24 -1.90
C ASP A 306 2.78 -20.04 -1.87
N LEU A 307 2.71 -21.27 -1.39
CA LEU A 307 3.81 -22.17 -1.09
C LEU A 307 3.81 -23.35 -2.06
N ALA A 308 4.99 -23.73 -2.53
CA ALA A 308 5.19 -24.85 -3.43
C ALA A 308 6.43 -25.66 -3.04
N ASP A 309 6.52 -26.88 -3.59
CA ASP A 309 7.69 -27.76 -3.46
C ASP A 309 8.08 -28.02 -1.98
N LEU A 310 7.08 -28.03 -1.09
CA LEU A 310 7.24 -28.26 0.33
C LEU A 310 7.78 -29.67 0.58
N ASN A 311 8.87 -29.75 1.34
CA ASN A 311 9.51 -30.99 1.75
C ASN A 311 9.84 -30.91 3.25
N ILE A 312 9.20 -31.75 4.04
CA ILE A 312 9.39 -31.88 5.48
C ILE A 312 9.98 -33.27 5.75
N THR A 313 11.06 -33.36 6.52
CA THR A 313 11.72 -34.63 6.85
C THR A 313 11.82 -34.82 8.37
N GLY A 314 11.57 -36.05 8.83
CA GLY A 314 11.61 -36.40 10.25
C GLY A 314 10.53 -35.75 11.09
N LEU A 315 9.42 -35.29 10.50
CA LEU A 315 8.30 -34.73 11.25
C LEU A 315 7.68 -35.80 12.15
N ALA A 316 7.69 -35.55 13.45
CA ALA A 316 7.22 -36.43 14.50
C ALA A 316 6.44 -35.65 15.56
N SER A 317 5.59 -36.35 16.30
CA SER A 317 4.81 -35.83 17.42
C SER A 317 4.81 -36.85 18.55
N THR A 318 4.82 -36.39 19.81
CA THR A 318 4.68 -37.27 20.99
C THR A 318 3.25 -37.73 21.25
N ASP A 319 2.23 -37.06 20.68
CA ASP A 319 0.81 -37.43 20.76
C ASP A 319 0.13 -37.16 19.41
N LEU A 320 -0.32 -38.24 18.75
CA LEU A 320 -0.93 -38.21 17.43
C LEU A 320 -2.39 -37.73 17.43
N GLU A 321 -3.08 -37.73 18.58
CA GLU A 321 -4.40 -37.11 18.70
C GLU A 321 -4.30 -35.58 18.74
N VAL A 322 -3.23 -35.07 19.37
CA VAL A 322 -2.91 -33.64 19.46
C VAL A 322 -2.39 -33.09 18.13
N PHE A 323 -1.40 -33.76 17.55
CA PHE A 323 -0.80 -33.42 16.26
C PHE A 323 -0.40 -34.71 15.54
N ASN A 324 -1.11 -35.10 14.48
CA ASN A 324 -0.70 -36.22 13.63
C ASN A 324 0.19 -35.69 12.48
N PRO A 325 1.48 -36.08 12.37
CA PRO A 325 2.33 -35.74 11.23
C PRO A 325 1.79 -36.22 9.87
N GLU A 326 0.95 -37.27 9.83
CA GLU A 326 0.28 -37.73 8.59
C GLU A 326 -0.81 -36.75 8.11
N LEU A 327 -1.31 -35.89 9.01
CA LEU A 327 -2.26 -34.82 8.69
C LEU A 327 -1.55 -33.46 8.47
N ALA A 328 -0.22 -33.41 8.57
CA ALA A 328 0.55 -32.23 8.20
C ALA A 328 0.46 -32.03 6.68
N ASN A 329 -0.49 -31.19 6.27
CA ASN A 329 -0.75 -30.91 4.86
C ASN A 329 0.48 -30.27 4.21
N ASN A 330 0.79 -30.67 2.97
CA ASN A 330 1.65 -29.90 2.07
C ASN A 330 0.87 -28.67 1.56
N ALA A 331 0.39 -27.86 2.49
CA ALA A 331 -0.57 -26.80 2.25
C ALA A 331 0.02 -25.74 1.32
N ARG A 332 -0.65 -25.51 0.20
CA ARG A 332 -0.28 -24.45 -0.74
C ARG A 332 -0.37 -23.06 -0.12
N PHE A 333 -1.09 -22.86 0.98
CA PHE A 333 -1.23 -21.56 1.61
C PHE A 333 -0.83 -21.62 3.09
N ALA A 334 -0.01 -20.65 3.51
CA ALA A 334 0.15 -20.29 4.91
C ALA A 334 -0.48 -18.91 5.14
N ASN A 335 -1.34 -18.82 6.17
CA ASN A 335 -2.05 -17.60 6.55
C ASN A 335 -1.36 -16.96 7.75
N LEU A 336 -1.03 -15.68 7.65
CA LEU A 336 -0.69 -14.83 8.78
C LEU A 336 -1.92 -13.96 9.06
N VAL A 337 -2.49 -14.12 10.26
CA VAL A 337 -3.70 -13.38 10.68
C VAL A 337 -3.52 -12.69 12.03
N LYS A 338 -2.71 -13.29 12.90
CA LYS A 338 -2.25 -12.71 14.17
C LYS A 338 -0.91 -12.00 13.96
N TYR A 339 -0.60 -11.05 14.83
CA TYR A 339 0.71 -10.40 14.91
C TYR A 339 1.03 -10.15 16.38
N TYR A 340 2.31 -10.07 16.75
CA TYR A 340 2.74 -9.88 18.13
C TYR A 340 3.79 -8.77 18.22
N LYS A 341 3.54 -7.78 19.09
CA LYS A 341 4.48 -6.67 19.37
C LYS A 341 5.51 -7.02 20.44
N GLU A 342 5.16 -7.95 21.34
CA GLU A 342 6.04 -8.56 22.32
C GLU A 342 5.69 -10.06 22.46
N ILE A 343 6.55 -10.84 23.11
CA ILE A 343 6.29 -12.26 23.39
C ILE A 343 4.93 -12.42 24.09
N ASN A 344 4.05 -13.23 23.51
CA ASN A 344 2.68 -13.49 23.96
C ASN A 344 1.74 -12.25 24.02
N THR A 345 2.12 -11.12 23.41
CA THR A 345 1.29 -9.91 23.35
C THR A 345 0.75 -9.70 21.94
N GLU A 346 -0.41 -10.29 21.68
CA GLU A 346 -1.11 -10.18 20.38
C GLU A 346 -1.47 -8.72 20.08
N MET A 347 -1.32 -8.35 18.81
CA MET A 347 -1.72 -7.06 18.27
C MET A 347 -3.15 -7.12 17.77
N THR A 348 -3.90 -6.09 18.13
CA THR A 348 -5.28 -5.89 17.72
C THR A 348 -5.37 -5.05 16.46
N ALA A 349 -6.56 -5.00 15.85
CA ALA A 349 -6.85 -4.03 14.77
C ALA A 349 -6.52 -2.58 15.19
N ALA A 350 -6.59 -2.27 16.49
CA ALA A 350 -6.28 -0.96 17.01
C ALA A 350 -4.79 -0.69 17.27
N ASP A 351 -3.92 -1.71 17.31
CA ASP A 351 -2.47 -1.50 17.40
C ASP A 351 -1.89 -1.00 16.07
N PHE A 352 -2.56 -1.29 14.95
CA PHE A 352 -2.20 -0.74 13.64
C PHE A 352 -2.55 0.76 13.53
N LYS A 353 -1.53 1.61 13.38
CA LYS A 353 -1.68 3.09 13.31
C LYS A 353 -1.19 3.67 11.98
N PRO A 354 -1.92 4.63 11.36
CA PRO A 354 -1.41 5.39 10.22
C PRO A 354 -0.04 6.03 10.54
N GLY A 355 0.86 6.06 9.56
CA GLY A 355 2.21 6.57 9.76
C GLY A 355 3.16 5.61 10.48
N THR A 356 2.88 4.31 10.51
CA THR A 356 3.73 3.31 11.17
C THR A 356 4.25 2.26 10.18
N LEU A 357 5.56 2.00 10.27
CA LEU A 357 6.28 0.91 9.62
C LEU A 357 6.25 -0.30 10.55
N TYR A 358 5.73 -1.41 10.05
CA TYR A 358 5.66 -2.70 10.73
C TYR A 358 6.69 -3.64 10.10
N ASN A 359 7.90 -3.63 10.65
CA ASN A 359 9.02 -4.45 10.19
C ASN A 359 8.89 -5.87 10.75
N MET A 360 9.03 -6.88 9.88
CA MET A 360 8.85 -8.29 10.27
C MET A 360 9.78 -9.23 9.49
N GLU A 361 10.21 -10.31 10.15
CA GLU A 361 10.75 -11.49 9.48
C GLU A 361 9.72 -12.62 9.54
N ILE A 362 9.62 -13.43 8.49
CA ILE A 362 8.80 -14.65 8.48
C ILE A 362 9.71 -15.88 8.57
N GLU A 363 9.54 -16.67 9.63
CA GLU A 363 10.09 -18.01 9.76
C GLU A 363 8.94 -19.03 9.66
N LEU A 364 8.88 -19.76 8.54
CA LEU A 364 7.91 -20.83 8.31
C LEU A 364 8.28 -22.09 9.10
N VAL A 365 7.29 -22.66 9.79
CA VAL A 365 7.34 -23.99 10.43
C VAL A 365 6.05 -24.77 10.13
N PRO A 366 5.98 -26.11 10.29
CA PRO A 366 4.75 -26.88 10.03
C PRO A 366 3.70 -26.72 11.16
N MET A 367 2.45 -26.30 10.88
CA MET A 367 1.43 -25.94 11.90
C MET A 367 -0.05 -26.28 11.53
N LEU A 368 -1.02 -25.94 12.42
CA LEU A 368 -2.50 -26.13 12.36
C LEU A 368 -3.19 -24.94 13.13
N ASP A 369 -4.50 -24.63 12.96
CA ASP A 369 -5.06 -23.28 12.56
C ASP A 369 -6.14 -22.52 13.47
N ASN A 370 -6.38 -21.15 13.39
CA ASN A 370 -7.41 -20.25 14.10
C ASN A 370 -6.96 -18.86 14.83
N ASP A 371 -7.86 -17.86 15.10
CA ASP A 371 -7.66 -16.35 15.30
C ASP A 371 -8.15 -15.74 16.71
N LEU A 372 -8.48 -14.48 17.19
CA LEU A 372 -8.44 -12.99 16.83
C LEU A 372 -8.81 -11.95 18.00
N GLY A 373 -8.01 -10.89 18.36
CA GLY A 373 -8.45 -9.48 18.75
C GLY A 373 -8.56 -9.01 20.25
N ASN A 374 -8.90 -7.74 20.69
CA ASN A 374 -9.18 -6.36 20.15
C ASN A 374 -9.21 -5.25 21.34
N VAL A 375 -9.18 -3.86 21.39
CA VAL A 375 -9.27 -2.59 20.57
C VAL A 375 -8.77 -1.25 21.34
N GLN A 376 -8.64 -0.04 20.67
CA GLN A 376 -8.55 1.44 21.09
C GLN A 376 -7.23 2.05 21.74
N TYR A 377 -6.86 3.38 21.90
CA TYR A 377 -7.04 4.80 21.36
C TYR A 377 -5.79 5.70 21.79
N ASN A 378 -5.56 7.06 21.84
CA ASN A 378 -6.19 8.44 21.65
C ASN A 378 -5.12 9.59 21.33
N VAL A 379 -5.37 10.95 21.42
CA VAL A 379 -4.58 12.07 20.74
C VAL A 379 -4.33 13.46 21.47
N LEU A 380 -3.25 14.20 21.09
CA LEU A 380 -3.02 15.69 21.13
C LEU A 380 -2.09 16.13 19.94
N VAL A 381 -1.99 17.41 19.51
CA VAL A 381 -1.26 17.82 18.26
C VAL A 381 -0.31 19.03 18.43
N HIS A 382 0.82 19.03 17.68
CA HIS A 382 1.88 20.06 17.57
C HIS A 382 2.43 20.11 16.11
N VAL A 383 3.18 21.12 15.64
CA VAL A 383 3.74 21.13 14.25
C VAL A 383 4.90 20.14 14.08
N THR A 384 4.71 19.11 13.25
CA THR A 384 5.83 18.31 12.69
C THR A 384 5.41 17.61 11.39
N ILE A 385 6.31 17.48 10.39
CA ILE A 385 6.21 16.33 9.47
C ILE A 385 6.71 15.13 10.27
N ALA A 386 5.81 14.24 10.69
CA ALA A 386 6.21 13.07 11.44
C ALA A 386 7.15 12.19 10.59
N PRO A 387 8.25 11.66 11.16
CA PRO A 387 8.83 10.44 10.62
C PRO A 387 7.77 9.33 10.67
N TRP A 388 7.97 8.22 9.94
CA TRP A 388 7.20 7.03 10.26
C TRP A 388 7.59 6.55 11.67
N ASN A 389 6.62 6.16 12.48
CA ASN A 389 6.89 5.33 13.65
C ASN A 389 7.39 3.96 13.16
N GLU A 390 8.21 3.27 13.95
CA GLU A 390 8.83 2.01 13.54
C GLU A 390 8.67 0.97 14.64
N GLU A 391 7.94 -0.11 14.33
CA GLU A 391 7.67 -1.22 15.23
C GLU A 391 8.17 -2.52 14.60
N THR A 392 8.88 -3.34 15.39
CA THR A 392 9.25 -4.70 14.99
C THR A 392 8.20 -5.66 15.50
N ILE A 393 7.59 -6.44 14.61
CA ILE A 393 6.47 -7.33 14.95
C ILE A 393 6.77 -8.77 14.51
N THR A 394 6.35 -9.72 15.35
CA THR A 394 6.45 -11.15 15.03
C THR A 394 5.15 -11.60 14.35
N PRO A 395 5.21 -12.27 13.19
CA PRO A 395 4.01 -12.82 12.57
C PRO A 395 3.41 -13.93 13.43
N GLY A 396 2.10 -13.87 13.64
CA GLY A 396 1.30 -15.01 14.08
C GLY A 396 0.72 -15.69 12.86
N PHE A 397 1.08 -16.95 12.67
CA PHE A 397 0.24 -17.82 11.85
C PHE A 397 -1.13 -17.96 12.52
N ASP A 398 -2.11 -18.28 11.70
CA ASP A 398 -3.43 -18.70 12.13
C ASP A 398 -3.27 -20.09 12.83
N LEU A 399 -3.72 -20.26 14.10
CA LEU A 399 -3.33 -21.38 15.01
C LEU A 399 -4.34 -22.04 16.00
N GLU A 400 -5.47 -21.41 16.36
CA GLU A 400 -6.40 -21.89 17.42
C GLU A 400 -7.91 -21.86 17.05
N GLN A 401 -8.48 -22.97 16.54
CA GLN A 401 -9.89 -23.05 16.06
C GLN A 401 -10.93 -23.36 17.14
#